data_AF-A0A2A4C7J6-F1
#
_entry.id   AF-A0A2A4C7J6-F1
#
_cell.length_a   1.000
_cell.length_b   1.000
_cell.length_c   1.000
_cell.angle_alpha   90.00
_cell.angle_beta   90.00
_cell.angle_gamma   90.00
#
_symmetry.space_group_name_H-M   'P 1'
#
loop_
_entity.id
_entity.type
_entity.pdbx_description
1 polymer ?
#
loop_
_entity_poly.entity_id
_entity_poly.type
_entity_poly.pdbx_seq_one_letter_code
_entity_poly.pdbx_strand_id
1 'polypeptide(L)'
;PLLTTSGAPLSTFILTGAQALKDKTVKIDEVAGTGMRATIANAIGDALPPEQADDAKEAAYFIAAGSAARGGRTQPSSTDVQNAISGATGGISTTGGQQINGKPNIVAMPYGWREDDFQSAVKSVTAANIENPGVDSVLANGHEIPVADFVKQFASYRLVRVGVRGTYAVSTGSKFVTDKTGAPVTVHLTFPTKNAQTGAAPAGQSPTMPFPGGM
;
A
#
# COMPACT_ATOMS: atom_id res chain seq x y z
N PRO A 1 -8.51 8.65 11.57
CA PRO A 1 -8.24 9.80 10.68
C PRO A 1 -6.95 9.58 9.87
N LEU A 2 -7.00 9.65 8.54
CA LEU A 2 -5.79 9.58 7.70
C LEU A 2 -5.03 10.90 7.79
N LEU A 3 -3.78 10.84 8.21
CA LEU A 3 -2.88 11.98 8.38
C LEU A 3 -1.85 11.99 7.25
N THR A 4 -1.48 13.18 6.78
CA THR A 4 -0.31 13.35 5.91
C THR A 4 0.98 13.16 6.71
N THR A 5 2.12 13.01 6.03
CA THR A 5 3.46 12.99 6.65
C THR A 5 3.78 14.25 7.47
N SER A 6 3.04 15.34 7.25
CA SER A 6 3.12 16.59 8.03
C SER A 6 2.21 16.62 9.28
N GLY A 7 1.47 15.54 9.57
CA GLY A 7 0.59 15.45 10.74
C GLY A 7 -0.78 16.13 10.59
N ALA A 8 -1.05 16.79 9.46
CA ALA A 8 -2.36 17.39 9.19
C ALA A 8 -3.34 16.38 8.53
N PRO A 9 -4.65 16.48 8.81
CA PRO A 9 -5.66 15.60 8.22
C PRO A 9 -5.68 15.70 6.69
N LEU A 10 -5.70 14.56 6.01
CA LEU A 10 -5.73 14.48 4.55
C LEU A 10 -6.94 15.24 3.96
N SER A 11 -8.07 15.22 4.66
CA SER A 11 -9.30 15.94 4.31
C SER A 11 -9.11 17.46 4.22
N THR A 12 -8.23 18.04 5.06
CA THR A 12 -7.93 19.47 5.01
C THR A 12 -7.20 19.83 3.72
N PHE A 13 -6.26 19.00 3.25
CA PHE A 13 -5.55 19.25 2.00
C PHE A 13 -6.46 19.16 0.79
N ILE A 14 -7.39 18.20 0.77
CA ILE A 14 -8.38 18.07 -0.30
C ILE A 14 -9.28 19.31 -0.38
N LEU A 15 -9.84 19.75 0.76
CA LEU A 15 -10.71 20.93 0.81
C LEU A 15 -9.97 22.22 0.44
N THR A 16 -8.75 22.42 0.97
CA THR A 16 -7.91 23.57 0.60
C THR A 16 -7.52 23.55 -0.87
N GLY A 17 -7.21 22.38 -1.43
CA GLY A 17 -6.90 22.24 -2.86
C GLY A 17 -8.09 22.56 -3.75
N ALA A 18 -9.27 22.05 -3.43
CA ALA A 18 -10.49 22.33 -4.18
C ALA A 18 -10.81 23.85 -4.20
N GLN A 19 -10.66 24.51 -3.04
CA GLN A 19 -10.86 25.96 -2.94
C GLN A 19 -9.77 26.74 -3.69
N ALA A 20 -8.51 26.34 -3.59
CA ALA A 20 -7.39 27.03 -4.24
C ALA A 20 -7.50 26.99 -5.78
N LEU A 21 -7.98 25.88 -6.33
CA LEU A 21 -8.26 25.74 -7.76
C LEU A 21 -9.48 26.55 -8.19
N LYS A 22 -10.55 26.56 -7.38
CA LYS A 22 -11.75 27.37 -7.62
C LYS A 22 -11.40 28.87 -7.65
N ASP A 23 -10.57 29.31 -6.71
CA ASP A 23 -10.14 30.71 -6.58
C ASP A 23 -8.99 31.07 -7.54
N LYS A 24 -8.54 30.11 -8.37
CA LYS A 24 -7.41 30.26 -9.32
C LYS A 24 -6.11 30.74 -8.68
N THR A 25 -5.94 30.46 -7.39
CA THR A 25 -4.73 30.82 -6.63
C THR A 25 -3.57 29.85 -6.90
N VAL A 26 -3.90 28.62 -7.32
CA VAL A 26 -2.95 27.60 -7.80
C VAL A 26 -3.24 27.30 -9.26
N LYS A 27 -2.18 27.31 -10.09
CA LYS A 27 -2.22 26.91 -11.49
C LYS A 27 -1.71 25.48 -11.61
N ILE A 28 -2.36 24.71 -12.49
CA ILE A 28 -1.98 23.34 -12.78
C ILE A 28 -1.46 23.25 -14.20
N ASP A 29 -0.37 22.51 -14.34
CA ASP A 29 0.14 22.15 -15.64
C ASP A 29 -0.76 21.07 -16.27
N GLU A 30 -1.43 21.44 -17.37
CA GLU A 30 -2.34 20.59 -18.14
C GLU A 30 -1.66 19.96 -19.37
N VAL A 31 -0.33 20.06 -19.52
CA VAL A 31 0.36 19.47 -20.66
C VAL A 31 0.04 17.98 -20.76
N ALA A 32 -0.46 17.54 -21.92
CA ALA A 32 -0.79 16.15 -22.14
C ALA A 32 0.46 15.27 -21.97
N GLY A 33 0.37 14.23 -21.14
CA GLY A 33 1.45 13.28 -20.90
C GLY A 33 2.49 13.67 -19.83
N THR A 34 2.72 14.97 -19.58
CA THR A 34 3.70 15.45 -18.57
C THR A 34 3.12 16.36 -17.51
N GLY A 35 1.92 16.90 -17.73
CA GLY A 35 1.18 17.71 -16.77
C GLY A 35 0.85 16.93 -15.50
N MET A 36 0.46 17.64 -14.44
CA MET A 36 0.30 17.05 -13.11
C MET A 36 -0.72 15.90 -13.11
N ARG A 37 -1.84 16.06 -13.83
CA ARG A 37 -2.85 14.99 -13.97
C ARG A 37 -2.28 13.76 -14.65
N ALA A 38 -1.49 13.93 -15.71
CA ALA A 38 -0.86 12.82 -16.40
C ALA A 38 0.18 12.13 -15.51
N THR A 39 0.96 12.90 -14.75
CA THR A 39 1.95 12.36 -13.80
C THR A 39 1.26 11.52 -12.71
N ILE A 40 0.17 12.01 -12.12
CA ILE A 40 -0.62 11.28 -11.12
C ILE A 40 -1.25 10.03 -11.74
N ALA A 41 -1.87 10.15 -12.92
CA ALA A 41 -2.49 9.02 -13.61
C ALA A 41 -1.49 7.93 -13.97
N ASN A 42 -0.30 8.30 -14.47
CA ASN A 42 0.77 7.36 -14.79
C ASN A 42 1.37 6.68 -13.56
N ALA A 43 1.48 7.42 -12.45
CA ALA A 43 2.00 6.88 -11.20
C ALA A 43 1.02 5.89 -10.56
N ILE A 44 -0.27 6.24 -10.50
CA ILE A 44 -1.33 5.37 -9.95
C ILE A 44 -1.59 4.19 -10.88
N GLY A 45 -1.67 4.41 -12.19
CA GLY A 45 -1.83 3.39 -13.22
C GLY A 45 -2.83 2.29 -12.82
N ASP A 46 -2.35 1.06 -12.83
CA ASP A 46 -3.10 -0.15 -12.45
C ASP A 46 -2.78 -0.66 -11.03
N ALA A 47 -2.24 0.20 -10.16
CA ALA A 47 -1.85 -0.15 -8.78
C ALA A 47 -3.07 -0.39 -7.87
N LEU A 48 -4.24 0.10 -8.28
CA LEU A 48 -5.51 -0.01 -7.58
C LEU A 48 -6.61 -0.50 -8.54
N PRO A 49 -7.69 -1.10 -8.01
CA PRO A 49 -8.91 -1.37 -8.80
C PRO A 49 -9.45 -0.08 -9.46
N PRO A 50 -10.08 -0.15 -10.64
CA PRO A 50 -10.46 1.04 -11.42
C PRO A 50 -11.22 2.12 -10.63
N GLU A 51 -12.25 1.71 -9.87
CA GLU A 51 -13.05 2.65 -9.04
C GLU A 51 -12.18 3.35 -7.99
N GLN A 52 -11.31 2.61 -7.30
CA GLN A 52 -10.41 3.19 -6.30
C GLN A 52 -9.28 4.00 -6.93
N ALA A 53 -8.85 3.63 -8.14
CA ALA A 53 -7.81 4.33 -8.86
C ALA A 53 -8.28 5.73 -9.29
N ASP A 54 -9.53 5.87 -9.74
CA ASP A 54 -10.08 7.16 -10.15
C ASP A 54 -10.29 8.09 -8.96
N ASP A 55 -10.87 7.57 -7.86
CA ASP A 55 -10.97 8.31 -6.59
C ASP A 55 -9.60 8.76 -6.06
N ALA A 56 -8.59 7.87 -6.13
CA ALA A 56 -7.24 8.19 -5.69
C ALA A 56 -6.54 9.22 -6.58
N LYS A 57 -6.77 9.20 -7.90
CA LYS A 57 -6.24 10.22 -8.83
C LYS A 57 -6.82 11.58 -8.51
N GLU A 58 -8.13 11.65 -8.27
CA GLU A 58 -8.81 12.89 -7.92
C GLU A 58 -8.38 13.41 -6.54
N ALA A 59 -8.29 12.54 -5.53
CA ALA A 59 -7.79 12.90 -4.22
C ALA A 59 -6.35 13.43 -4.29
N ALA A 60 -5.44 12.72 -4.98
CA ALA A 60 -4.05 13.14 -5.16
C ALA A 60 -3.96 14.49 -5.87
N TYR A 61 -4.81 14.73 -6.85
CA TYR A 61 -4.89 16.00 -7.56
C TYR A 61 -5.19 17.17 -6.62
N PHE A 62 -6.21 17.03 -5.75
CA PHE A 62 -6.56 18.05 -4.78
C PHE A 62 -5.52 18.19 -3.67
N ILE A 63 -4.94 17.08 -3.18
CA ILE A 63 -3.90 17.13 -2.14
C ILE A 63 -2.65 17.88 -2.65
N ALA A 64 -2.23 17.64 -3.89
CA ALA A 64 -1.09 18.33 -4.48
C ALA A 64 -1.33 19.84 -4.60
N ALA A 65 -2.52 20.23 -5.08
CA ALA A 65 -2.93 21.64 -5.17
C ALA A 65 -3.02 22.30 -3.78
N GLY A 66 -3.60 21.62 -2.80
CA GLY A 66 -3.69 22.10 -1.42
C GLY A 66 -2.33 22.25 -0.74
N SER A 67 -1.40 21.35 -1.04
CA SER A 67 -0.02 21.42 -0.54
C SER A 67 0.72 22.63 -1.10
N ALA A 68 0.54 22.94 -2.39
CA ALA A 68 1.06 24.16 -3.00
C ALA A 68 0.48 25.42 -2.35
N ALA A 69 -0.85 25.48 -2.22
CA ALA A 69 -1.55 26.62 -1.62
C ALA A 69 -1.10 26.89 -0.18
N ARG A 70 -0.99 25.84 0.66
CA ARG A 70 -0.49 25.98 2.05
C ARG A 70 0.98 26.38 2.12
N GLY A 71 1.77 25.96 1.14
CA GLY A 71 3.15 26.39 0.97
C GLY A 71 3.32 27.79 0.39
N GLY A 72 2.23 28.54 0.14
CA GLY A 72 2.26 29.86 -0.50
C GLY A 72 2.72 29.83 -1.96
N ARG A 73 2.68 28.66 -2.60
CA ARG A 73 3.13 28.46 -3.98
C ARG A 73 1.96 28.43 -4.94
N THR A 74 2.17 29.02 -6.11
CA THR A 74 1.19 29.06 -7.20
C THR A 74 1.18 27.79 -8.04
N GLN A 75 2.13 26.87 -7.82
CA GLN A 75 2.20 25.57 -8.49
C GLN A 75 2.70 24.46 -7.54
N PRO A 76 2.16 23.24 -7.66
CA PRO A 76 2.69 22.06 -6.97
C PRO A 76 4.09 21.70 -7.48
N SER A 77 4.98 21.37 -6.56
CA SER A 77 6.30 20.79 -6.86
C SER A 77 6.18 19.27 -7.05
N SER A 78 7.19 18.65 -7.67
CA SER A 78 7.24 17.19 -7.82
C SER A 78 7.11 16.45 -6.48
N THR A 79 7.65 17.02 -5.40
CA THR A 79 7.53 16.48 -4.04
C THR A 79 6.09 16.53 -3.52
N ASP A 80 5.35 17.61 -3.79
CA ASP A 80 3.92 17.68 -3.42
C ASP A 80 3.10 16.63 -4.14
N VAL A 81 3.39 16.42 -5.43
CA VAL A 81 2.71 15.42 -6.25
C VAL A 81 2.99 14.01 -5.72
N GLN A 82 4.25 13.69 -5.39
CA GLN A 82 4.61 12.40 -4.79
C GLN A 82 3.97 12.17 -3.41
N ASN A 83 3.97 13.19 -2.56
CA ASN A 83 3.33 13.14 -1.25
C ASN A 83 1.81 12.99 -1.38
N ALA A 84 1.21 13.63 -2.37
CA ALA A 84 -0.22 13.54 -2.65
C ALA A 84 -0.63 12.16 -3.15
N ILE A 85 0.13 11.56 -4.07
CA ILE A 85 -0.07 10.18 -4.51
C ILE A 85 0.04 9.24 -3.31
N SER A 86 1.10 9.37 -2.51
CA SER A 86 1.29 8.53 -1.31
C SER A 86 0.17 8.72 -0.29
N GLY A 87 -0.32 9.95 -0.12
CA GLY A 87 -1.46 10.26 0.75
C GLY A 87 -2.78 9.68 0.25
N ALA A 88 -2.98 9.58 -1.06
CA ALA A 88 -4.20 9.06 -1.67
C ALA A 88 -4.21 7.52 -1.81
N THR A 89 -3.04 6.89 -2.00
CA THR A 89 -2.95 5.44 -2.25
C THR A 89 -2.39 4.63 -1.08
N GLY A 90 -1.69 5.28 -0.14
CA GLY A 90 -0.84 4.62 0.86
C GLY A 90 0.62 4.46 0.41
N GLY A 91 0.96 4.93 -0.79
CA GLY A 91 2.25 4.75 -1.45
C GLY A 91 2.16 3.72 -2.58
N ILE A 92 3.10 3.76 -3.53
CA ILE A 92 3.12 2.85 -4.67
C ILE A 92 4.48 2.18 -4.75
N SER A 93 4.45 0.85 -4.79
CA SER A 93 5.62 0.00 -4.91
C SER A 93 5.71 -0.60 -6.31
N THR A 94 6.92 -0.79 -6.81
CA THR A 94 7.21 -1.54 -8.04
C THR A 94 7.41 -3.04 -7.80
N THR A 95 7.00 -3.54 -6.63
CA THR A 95 7.15 -4.94 -6.23
C THR A 95 6.00 -5.79 -6.76
N GLY A 96 6.30 -6.98 -7.25
CA GLY A 96 5.32 -7.90 -7.84
C GLY A 96 5.66 -8.33 -9.27
N GLY A 97 6.94 -8.48 -9.57
CA GLY A 97 7.45 -8.87 -10.89
C GLY A 97 7.37 -7.78 -11.96
N GLN A 98 7.55 -8.20 -13.21
CA GLN A 98 7.47 -7.32 -14.39
C GLN A 98 6.24 -7.65 -15.22
N GLN A 99 5.64 -6.62 -15.80
CA GLN A 99 4.68 -6.71 -16.88
C GLN A 99 5.34 -7.32 -18.13
N ILE A 100 4.52 -7.85 -19.04
CA ILE A 100 4.95 -8.41 -20.34
C ILE A 100 5.76 -7.40 -21.17
N ASN A 101 5.56 -6.10 -20.96
CA ASN A 101 6.27 -5.02 -21.63
C ASN A 101 7.63 -4.65 -20.99
N GLY A 102 8.09 -5.40 -19.98
CA GLY A 102 9.34 -5.15 -19.26
C GLY A 102 9.27 -4.04 -18.19
N LYS A 103 8.11 -3.40 -17.98
CA LYS A 103 7.90 -2.46 -16.87
C LYS A 103 7.63 -3.21 -15.58
N PRO A 104 8.06 -2.72 -14.42
CA PRO A 104 7.66 -3.35 -13.16
C PRO A 104 6.15 -3.27 -12.96
N ASN A 105 5.56 -4.31 -12.38
CA ASN A 105 4.21 -4.21 -11.85
C ASN A 105 4.19 -3.21 -10.71
N ILE A 106 3.14 -2.38 -10.67
CA ILE A 106 2.93 -1.43 -9.59
C ILE A 106 1.80 -1.91 -8.68
N VAL A 107 1.95 -1.69 -7.38
CA VAL A 107 0.97 -2.06 -6.37
C VAL A 107 0.87 -0.97 -5.31
N ALA A 108 -0.35 -0.64 -4.91
CA ALA A 108 -0.57 0.29 -3.80
C ALA A 108 -0.19 -0.37 -2.47
N MET A 109 0.72 0.29 -1.74
CA MET A 109 1.14 -0.12 -0.41
C MET A 109 0.06 0.19 0.62
N PRO A 110 0.05 -0.51 1.77
CA PRO A 110 -0.83 -0.13 2.86
C PRO A 110 -0.36 1.19 3.49
N TYR A 111 -1.30 1.99 4.00
CA TYR A 111 -0.98 3.26 4.63
C TYR A 111 0.04 3.12 5.77
N GLY A 112 1.05 3.99 5.77
CA GLY A 112 2.10 4.04 6.80
C GLY A 112 3.29 3.11 6.57
N TRP A 113 3.30 2.36 5.46
CA TRP A 113 4.43 1.51 5.10
C TRP A 113 5.48 2.27 4.30
N ARG A 114 6.74 1.89 4.48
CA ARG A 114 7.83 2.30 3.58
C ARG A 114 8.01 1.24 2.52
N GLU A 115 8.54 1.64 1.38
CA GLU A 115 8.83 0.74 0.25
C GLU A 115 9.70 -0.46 0.67
N ASP A 116 10.75 -0.22 1.46
CA ASP A 116 11.66 -1.28 1.92
C ASP A 116 10.96 -2.28 2.85
N ASP A 117 10.04 -1.79 3.69
CA ASP A 117 9.25 -2.63 4.61
C ASP A 117 8.27 -3.49 3.80
N PHE A 118 7.63 -2.90 2.79
CA PHE A 118 6.72 -3.60 1.89
C PHE A 118 7.46 -4.69 1.09
N GLN A 119 8.59 -4.35 0.49
CA GLN A 119 9.45 -5.30 -0.23
C GLN A 119 9.89 -6.46 0.66
N SER A 120 10.26 -6.17 1.90
CA SER A 120 10.68 -7.18 2.86
C SER A 120 9.52 -8.11 3.23
N ALA A 121 8.33 -7.56 3.49
CA ALA A 121 7.14 -8.35 3.80
C ALA A 121 6.71 -9.25 2.64
N VAL A 122 6.77 -8.75 1.40
CA VAL A 122 6.47 -9.53 0.20
C VAL A 122 7.46 -10.70 0.04
N LYS A 123 8.75 -10.50 0.34
CA LYS A 123 9.76 -11.56 0.29
C LYS A 123 9.65 -12.57 1.44
N SER A 124 9.06 -12.17 2.57
CA SER A 124 8.90 -13.01 3.75
C SER A 124 7.53 -13.69 3.85
N VAL A 125 6.71 -13.63 2.80
CA VAL A 125 5.41 -14.32 2.78
C VAL A 125 5.63 -15.81 2.99
N THR A 126 4.75 -16.42 3.78
CA THR A 126 4.71 -17.87 4.00
C THR A 126 3.30 -18.40 3.75
N ALA A 127 3.12 -19.72 3.78
CA ALA A 127 1.79 -20.34 3.68
C ALA A 127 0.82 -19.83 4.77
N ALA A 128 1.33 -19.43 5.95
CA ALA A 128 0.52 -18.88 7.04
C ALA A 128 -0.09 -17.50 6.73
N ASN A 129 0.40 -16.80 5.71
CA ASN A 129 -0.13 -15.51 5.28
C ASN A 129 -1.30 -15.65 4.31
N ILE A 130 -1.56 -16.85 3.80
CA ILE A 130 -2.70 -17.12 2.90
C ILE A 130 -3.96 -17.17 3.76
N GLU A 131 -4.94 -16.33 3.46
CA GLU A 131 -6.19 -16.26 4.23
C GLU A 131 -7.17 -17.38 3.85
N ASN A 132 -7.01 -18.00 2.67
CA ASN A 132 -7.83 -19.13 2.24
C ASN A 132 -7.54 -20.38 3.11
N PRO A 133 -8.52 -20.90 3.87
CA PRO A 133 -8.30 -22.02 4.77
C PRO A 133 -8.10 -23.34 4.00
N GLY A 134 -7.10 -24.14 4.39
CA GLY A 134 -6.88 -25.49 3.86
C GLY A 134 -6.43 -25.56 2.40
N VAL A 135 -5.80 -24.50 1.88
CA VAL A 135 -5.27 -24.48 0.52
C VAL A 135 -3.91 -25.18 0.48
N ASP A 136 -3.84 -26.36 -0.12
CA ASP A 136 -2.59 -27.08 -0.37
C ASP A 136 -1.94 -26.69 -1.71
N SER A 137 -2.78 -26.28 -2.67
CA SER A 137 -2.37 -25.86 -4.01
C SER A 137 -3.28 -24.78 -4.57
N VAL A 138 -2.69 -23.94 -5.40
CA VAL A 138 -3.35 -22.80 -6.04
C VAL A 138 -3.37 -23.01 -7.55
N LEU A 139 -4.39 -22.50 -8.21
CA LEU A 139 -4.58 -22.57 -9.65
C LEU A 139 -4.22 -21.22 -10.26
N ALA A 140 -3.11 -21.17 -10.99
CA ALA A 140 -2.68 -20.01 -11.76
C ALA A 140 -2.86 -20.29 -13.26
N ASN A 141 -3.73 -19.54 -13.94
CA ASN A 141 -4.05 -19.77 -15.35
C ASN A 141 -4.47 -21.22 -15.70
N GLY A 142 -5.08 -21.94 -14.75
CA GLY A 142 -5.47 -23.34 -14.92
C GLY A 142 -4.37 -24.36 -14.62
N HIS A 143 -3.18 -23.92 -14.23
CA HIS A 143 -2.10 -24.79 -13.75
C HIS A 143 -2.11 -24.85 -12.22
N GLU A 144 -2.10 -26.07 -11.68
CA GLU A 144 -2.00 -26.31 -10.23
C GLU A 144 -0.54 -26.10 -9.79
N ILE A 145 -0.34 -25.21 -8.82
CA ILE A 145 0.94 -24.86 -8.22
C ILE A 145 0.87 -25.21 -6.74
N PRO A 146 1.79 -26.03 -6.20
CA PRO A 146 1.87 -26.27 -4.76
C PRO A 146 2.11 -24.96 -4.01
N VAL A 147 1.49 -24.78 -2.83
CA VAL A 147 1.67 -23.56 -2.03
C VAL A 147 3.14 -23.27 -1.73
N ALA A 148 3.95 -24.32 -1.51
CA ALA A 148 5.39 -24.17 -1.29
C ALA A 148 6.14 -23.49 -2.45
N ASP A 149 5.73 -23.74 -3.69
CA ASP A 149 6.36 -23.13 -4.87
C ASP A 149 5.73 -21.77 -5.20
N PHE A 150 4.42 -21.63 -4.97
CA PHE A 150 3.73 -20.35 -5.05
C PHE A 150 4.37 -19.29 -4.14
N VAL A 151 4.66 -19.65 -2.88
CA VAL A 151 5.28 -18.74 -1.92
C VAL A 151 6.69 -18.33 -2.36
N LYS A 152 7.49 -19.25 -2.91
CA LYS A 152 8.84 -18.92 -3.44
C LYS A 152 8.78 -17.91 -4.58
N GLN A 153 7.74 -17.98 -5.40
CA GLN A 153 7.53 -17.09 -6.55
C GLN A 153 6.66 -15.87 -6.21
N PHE A 154 6.22 -15.71 -4.96
CA PHE A 154 5.25 -14.69 -4.57
C PHE A 154 5.66 -13.27 -4.98
N ALA A 155 6.93 -12.91 -4.76
CA ALA A 155 7.48 -11.60 -5.12
C ALA A 155 7.50 -11.31 -6.64
N SER A 156 7.34 -12.34 -7.47
CA SER A 156 7.30 -12.23 -8.94
C SER A 156 5.88 -12.09 -9.49
N TYR A 157 4.85 -12.33 -8.69
CA TYR A 157 3.47 -12.22 -9.14
C TYR A 157 2.92 -10.80 -8.98
N ARG A 158 1.96 -10.44 -9.84
CA ARG A 158 1.27 -9.16 -9.73
C ARG A 158 0.35 -9.19 -8.51
N LEU A 159 0.50 -8.20 -7.64
CA LEU A 159 -0.31 -8.02 -6.46
C LEU A 159 -1.37 -6.95 -6.71
N VAL A 160 -2.61 -7.23 -6.32
CA VAL A 160 -3.74 -6.28 -6.39
C VAL A 160 -4.29 -6.09 -5.00
N ARG A 161 -4.33 -4.85 -4.51
CA ARG A 161 -4.88 -4.56 -3.19
C ARG A 161 -6.40 -4.75 -3.21
N VAL A 162 -6.90 -5.63 -2.34
CA VAL A 162 -8.34 -5.94 -2.22
C VAL A 162 -8.92 -5.62 -0.84
N GLY A 163 -8.08 -5.35 0.16
CA GLY A 163 -8.51 -5.07 1.53
C GLY A 163 -7.83 -3.87 2.20
N VAL A 164 -8.51 -3.34 3.22
CA VAL A 164 -8.12 -2.12 3.95
C VAL A 164 -6.85 -2.26 4.80
N ARG A 165 -6.35 -3.49 5.06
CA ARG A 165 -5.24 -3.74 6.01
C ARG A 165 -4.02 -4.45 5.41
N GLY A 166 -3.80 -4.32 4.10
CA GLY A 166 -2.68 -5.00 3.43
C GLY A 166 -3.02 -6.42 2.99
N THR A 167 -4.30 -6.68 2.67
CA THR A 167 -4.72 -7.90 1.99
C THR A 167 -4.64 -7.70 0.49
N TYR A 168 -3.95 -8.62 -0.18
CA TYR A 168 -3.66 -8.60 -1.61
C TYR A 168 -4.18 -9.87 -2.28
N ALA A 169 -4.82 -9.71 -3.42
CA ALA A 169 -5.08 -10.81 -4.33
C ALA A 169 -3.90 -10.95 -5.30
N VAL A 170 -3.59 -12.19 -5.67
CA VAL A 170 -2.51 -12.48 -6.62
C VAL A 170 -3.08 -12.68 -8.02
N SER A 171 -2.46 -12.05 -9.01
CA SER A 171 -2.85 -12.13 -10.41
C SER A 171 -1.69 -12.59 -11.30
N THR A 172 -2.00 -13.46 -12.26
CA THR A 172 -1.07 -13.96 -13.27
C THR A 172 -1.57 -13.57 -14.65
N GLY A 173 -1.08 -12.44 -15.16
CA GLY A 173 -1.57 -11.87 -16.41
C GLY A 173 -2.97 -11.28 -16.25
N SER A 174 -3.96 -11.87 -16.92
CA SER A 174 -5.34 -11.36 -16.97
C SER A 174 -6.29 -12.00 -15.95
N LYS A 175 -5.83 -13.02 -15.19
CA LYS A 175 -6.65 -13.78 -14.25
C LYS A 175 -6.05 -13.79 -12.86
N PHE A 176 -6.93 -13.79 -11.86
CA PHE A 176 -6.54 -14.04 -10.47
C PHE A 176 -6.14 -15.50 -10.27
N VAL A 177 -5.17 -15.72 -9.39
CA VAL A 177 -4.85 -17.04 -8.87
C VAL A 177 -6.00 -17.46 -7.95
N THR A 178 -6.54 -18.65 -8.15
CA THR A 178 -7.66 -19.18 -7.36
C THR A 178 -7.27 -20.42 -6.57
N ASP A 179 -8.04 -20.78 -5.56
CA ASP A 179 -7.96 -22.10 -4.95
C ASP A 179 -8.80 -23.14 -5.75
N LYS A 180 -8.85 -24.38 -5.26
CA LYS A 180 -9.64 -25.47 -5.87
C LYS A 180 -11.16 -25.21 -5.86
N THR A 181 -11.64 -24.30 -5.01
CA THR A 181 -13.04 -23.90 -4.95
C THR A 181 -13.38 -22.81 -5.98
N GLY A 182 -12.36 -22.24 -6.63
CA GLY A 182 -12.51 -21.13 -7.57
C GLY A 182 -12.51 -19.76 -6.91
N ALA A 183 -12.27 -19.68 -5.59
CA ALA A 183 -12.14 -18.42 -4.89
C ALA A 183 -10.75 -17.81 -5.13
N PRO A 184 -10.62 -16.48 -5.32
CA PRO A 184 -9.32 -15.84 -5.43
C PRO A 184 -8.47 -16.08 -4.18
N VAL A 185 -7.18 -16.34 -4.38
CA VAL A 185 -6.22 -16.46 -3.28
C VAL A 185 -5.90 -15.07 -2.74
N THR A 186 -6.22 -14.85 -1.47
CA THR A 186 -5.87 -13.62 -0.76
C THR A 186 -4.71 -13.87 0.21
N VAL A 187 -3.76 -12.94 0.20
CA VAL A 187 -2.58 -12.96 1.04
C VAL A 187 -2.54 -11.71 1.89
N HIS A 188 -2.41 -11.91 3.19
CA HIS A 188 -2.27 -10.83 4.15
C HIS A 188 -0.80 -10.50 4.39
N LEU A 189 -0.40 -9.28 4.04
CA LEU A 189 0.92 -8.75 4.36
C LEU A 189 0.88 -8.09 5.73
N THR A 190 1.58 -8.69 6.68
CA THR A 190 1.79 -8.14 8.01
C THR A 190 2.98 -7.19 8.00
N PHE A 191 2.85 -6.06 8.70
CA PHE A 191 3.94 -5.10 8.87
C PHE A 191 5.17 -5.87 9.37
N PRO A 192 6.35 -5.74 8.72
CA PRO A 192 7.53 -6.40 9.22
C PRO A 192 7.80 -5.81 10.60
N THR A 193 7.53 -6.60 11.63
CA THR A 193 7.84 -6.25 13.00
C THR A 193 9.35 -6.34 13.15
N LYS A 194 10.06 -5.29 12.70
CA LYS A 194 11.45 -5.04 13.10
C LYS A 194 11.54 -4.64 14.60
N ASN A 195 10.71 -5.26 15.44
CA ASN A 195 10.66 -5.24 16.91
C ASN A 195 9.57 -6.21 17.46
N ALA A 196 9.48 -7.44 16.96
CA ALA A 196 8.78 -8.53 17.67
C ALA A 196 9.74 -9.61 18.21
N GLN A 197 11.00 -9.22 18.46
CA GLN A 197 11.90 -9.95 19.35
C GLN A 197 12.17 -9.09 20.60
N THR A 198 11.15 -8.96 21.43
CA THR A 198 11.35 -9.06 22.88
C THR A 198 10.21 -9.92 23.36
N GLY A 199 10.57 -11.09 23.88
CA GLY A 199 9.63 -12.17 24.17
C GLY A 199 8.46 -11.69 25.02
N ALA A 200 7.33 -12.35 24.80
CA ALA A 200 6.39 -12.59 25.87
C ALA A 200 7.18 -13.12 27.09
N ALA A 201 7.49 -12.25 28.04
CA ALA A 201 7.77 -12.68 29.39
C ALA A 201 6.41 -13.19 29.92
N PRO A 202 6.30 -14.48 30.31
CA PRO A 202 5.10 -14.95 30.98
C PRO A 202 4.90 -14.10 32.23
N ALA A 203 3.65 -13.78 32.54
CA ALA A 203 3.23 -13.05 33.72
C ALA A 203 3.88 -13.66 34.99
N GLY A 204 5.02 -13.09 35.38
CA GLY A 204 5.78 -13.45 36.56
C GLY A 204 5.14 -12.80 37.77
N GLN A 205 4.62 -13.66 38.63
CA GLN A 205 4.04 -13.35 39.93
C GLN A 205 4.85 -12.29 40.69
N SER A 206 4.14 -11.33 41.26
CA SER A 206 4.70 -10.32 42.18
C SER A 206 5.55 -11.00 43.26
N PRO A 207 6.84 -10.66 43.44
CA PRO A 207 7.60 -11.16 44.56
C PRO A 207 7.09 -10.51 45.84
N THR A 208 6.40 -11.30 46.67
CA THR A 208 6.19 -11.01 48.08
C THR A 208 7.55 -10.86 48.77
N MET A 209 7.87 -9.67 49.24
CA MET A 209 9.06 -9.43 50.05
C MET A 209 8.97 -10.21 51.38
N PRO A 210 10.01 -10.97 51.77
CA PRO A 210 10.14 -11.45 53.14
C PRO A 210 10.65 -10.31 54.03
N PHE A 211 9.88 -9.97 55.06
CA PHE A 211 10.36 -9.18 56.19
C PHE A 211 11.52 -9.92 56.88
N PRO A 212 12.71 -9.32 57.02
CA PRO A 212 13.72 -9.84 57.95
C PRO A 212 13.44 -9.26 59.34
N GLY A 213 13.13 -10.14 60.29
CA GLY A 213 13.07 -9.79 61.70
C GLY A 213 14.47 -9.70 62.33
N GLY A 214 14.59 -8.78 63.29
CA GLY A 214 15.58 -8.81 64.38
C GLY A 214 16.65 -7.72 64.31
N MET A 215 16.47 -6.63 65.06
CA MET A 215 16.97 -6.43 66.44
C MET A 215 16.09 -5.40 67.16
#